data_AF-A0A931AJA8-F1
#
_entry.id   AF-A0A931AJA8-F1
#
_cell.length_a   1.000
_cell.length_b   1.000
_cell.length_c   1.000
_cell.angle_alpha   90.00
_cell.angle_beta   90.00
_cell.angle_gamma   90.00
#
_symmetry.space_group_name_H-M   'P 1'
#
loop_
_entity.id
_entity.type
_entity.pdbx_description
1 polymer ?
#
loop_
_entity_poly.entity_id
_entity_poly.type
_entity_poly.pdbx_seq_one_letter_code
_entity_poly.pdbx_strand_id
1 'polypeptide(L)'
;MLYRPIGTSDLMREQLHRLLDAVSLRLTIQVLPHGLHSGLMGGFMIAMLEGGVDVLYAETAVRGITTSDRDDVSAGIERFEAIRTEALPLNMSLGVIEKAMEEKWT
;
A
#
# COMPACT_ATOMS: atom_id res chain seq x y z
N MET A 1 -4.52 6.58 -3.22
CA MET A 1 -4.56 8.07 -3.23
C MET A 1 -5.65 8.53 -2.26
N LEU A 2 -5.35 9.41 -1.30
CA LEU A 2 -6.33 9.85 -0.30
C LEU A 2 -7.22 11.03 -0.75
N TYR A 3 -6.74 11.82 -1.70
CA TYR A 3 -7.39 13.09 -2.12
C TYR A 3 -8.06 13.01 -3.50
N ARG A 4 -7.98 11.86 -4.17
CA ARG A 4 -8.61 11.65 -5.48
C ARG A 4 -10.06 11.23 -5.27
N PRO A 5 -11.05 11.95 -5.86
CA PRO A 5 -12.45 11.59 -5.68
C PRO A 5 -12.76 10.28 -6.37
N ILE A 6 -13.28 9.32 -5.61
CA ILE A 6 -13.84 8.06 -6.09
C ILE A 6 -15.21 7.89 -5.44
N GLY A 7 -16.28 8.04 -6.22
CA GLY A 7 -17.64 8.09 -5.68
C GLY A 7 -17.96 9.42 -4.99
N THR A 8 -18.75 9.38 -3.92
CA THR A 8 -19.22 10.56 -3.17
C THR A 8 -18.28 10.94 -2.03
N SER A 9 -18.45 12.15 -1.48
CA SER A 9 -17.70 12.61 -0.28
C SER A 9 -17.92 11.67 0.90
N ASP A 10 -19.19 11.33 1.18
CA ASP A 10 -19.55 10.40 2.27
C ASP A 10 -18.93 9.01 2.08
N LEU A 11 -18.90 8.49 0.85
CA LEU A 11 -18.27 7.21 0.56
C LEU A 11 -16.76 7.26 0.81
N MET A 12 -16.08 8.32 0.36
CA MET A 12 -14.64 8.49 0.62
C MET A 12 -14.36 8.58 2.12
N ARG A 13 -15.19 9.33 2.87
CA ARG A 13 -15.09 9.40 4.33
C ARG A 13 -15.22 8.02 4.97
N GLU A 14 -16.23 7.24 4.60
CA GLU A 14 -16.43 5.88 5.12
C GLU A 14 -15.25 4.98 4.76
N GLN A 15 -14.75 5.02 3.51
CA GLN A 15 -13.60 4.24 3.08
C GLN A 15 -12.36 4.54 3.92
N LEU A 16 -12.06 5.82 4.18
CA LEU A 16 -10.91 6.21 5.01
C LEU A 16 -11.09 5.78 6.47
N HIS A 17 -12.30 5.90 7.01
CA HIS A 17 -12.61 5.39 8.35
C HIS A 17 -12.37 3.88 8.47
N ARG A 18 -12.81 3.09 7.47
CA ARG A 18 -12.58 1.65 7.42
C ARG A 18 -11.11 1.27 7.35
N LEU A 19 -10.27 2.09 6.71
CA LEU A 19 -8.82 1.88 6.71
C LEU A 19 -8.24 2.08 8.11
N LEU A 20 -8.66 3.12 8.83
CA LEU A 20 -8.22 3.36 10.21
C LEU A 20 -8.62 2.19 11.14
N ASP A 21 -9.86 1.73 11.05
CA ASP A 21 -10.39 0.62 11.87
C ASP A 21 -9.71 -0.73 11.61
N ALA A 22 -9.20 -0.94 10.39
CA ALA A 22 -8.58 -2.21 10.01
C ALA A 22 -7.19 -2.43 10.64
N VAL A 23 -6.54 -1.35 11.10
CA VAL A 23 -5.17 -1.40 11.64
C VAL A 23 -5.12 -2.23 12.90
N SER A 24 -4.14 -3.14 12.96
CA SER A 24 -3.96 -4.06 14.08
C SER A 24 -2.49 -4.45 14.23
N LEU A 25 -2.18 -5.32 15.20
CA LEU A 25 -0.83 -5.89 15.34
C LEU A 25 -0.36 -6.67 14.11
N ARG A 26 -1.27 -7.10 13.23
CA ARG A 26 -0.98 -7.90 12.04
C ARG A 26 -1.19 -7.14 10.73
N LEU A 27 -1.72 -5.91 10.79
CA LEU A 27 -2.03 -5.11 9.62
C LEU A 27 -1.65 -3.66 9.88
N THR A 28 -0.70 -3.16 9.10
CA THR A 28 -0.28 -1.76 9.13
C THR A 28 -0.59 -1.11 7.79
N ILE A 29 -0.88 0.19 7.84
CA ILE A 29 -1.09 1.01 6.65
C ILE A 29 -0.05 2.11 6.69
N GLN A 30 0.68 2.26 5.58
CA GLN A 30 1.65 3.32 5.41
C GLN A 30 1.26 4.19 4.21
N VAL A 31 1.39 5.50 4.38
CA VAL A 31 1.10 6.47 3.33
C VAL A 31 2.42 6.94 2.73
N LEU A 32 2.56 6.76 1.41
CA LEU A 32 3.57 7.44 0.62
C LEU A 32 3.09 8.88 0.36
N PRO A 33 3.89 9.91 0.73
CA PRO A 33 3.61 11.29 0.35
C PRO A 33 3.51 11.45 -1.18
N HIS A 34 2.73 12.44 -1.62
CA HIS A 34 2.55 12.70 -3.05
C HIS A 34 3.86 13.09 -3.72
N GLY A 35 4.14 12.54 -4.91
CA GLY A 35 5.35 12.86 -5.68
C GLY A 35 5.82 11.69 -6.54
N LEU A 36 7.04 11.80 -7.05
CA LEU A 36 7.75 10.71 -7.72
C LEU A 36 8.30 9.78 -6.65
N HIS A 37 7.78 8.55 -6.57
CA HIS A 37 8.25 7.52 -5.64
C HIS A 37 8.37 6.17 -6.34
N SER A 38 9.16 5.27 -5.77
CA SER A 38 9.41 3.92 -6.31
C SER A 38 8.11 3.09 -6.47
N GLY A 39 7.08 3.35 -5.66
CA GLY A 39 5.77 2.68 -5.78
C GLY A 39 4.98 2.96 -7.07
N LEU A 40 5.43 3.86 -7.95
CA LEU A 40 4.72 4.18 -9.21
C LEU A 40 4.93 3.15 -10.33
N MET A 41 5.83 2.17 -10.16
CA MET A 41 6.16 1.18 -11.21
C MET A 41 5.17 0.01 -11.31
N GLY A 42 4.13 -0.02 -10.48
CA GLY A 42 3.10 -1.06 -10.47
C GLY A 42 2.88 -1.65 -9.08
N GLY A 43 1.70 -2.22 -8.87
CA GLY A 43 1.38 -2.95 -7.64
C GLY A 43 2.05 -4.31 -7.62
N PHE A 44 2.43 -4.76 -6.42
CA PHE A 44 2.93 -6.12 -6.21
C PHE A 44 2.66 -6.57 -4.78
N MET A 45 2.73 -7.88 -4.55
CA MET A 45 2.54 -8.53 -3.26
C MET A 45 3.63 -9.57 -3.07
N ILE A 46 4.19 -9.64 -1.86
CA ILE A 46 5.14 -10.68 -1.47
C ILE A 46 4.47 -11.53 -0.40
N ALA A 47 4.45 -12.83 -0.61
CA ALA A 47 3.88 -13.78 0.33
C ALA A 47 4.93 -14.82 0.71
N MET A 48 5.16 -14.98 2.00
CA MET A 48 5.90 -16.11 2.55
C MET A 48 4.94 -17.28 2.73
N LEU A 49 5.16 -18.35 1.99
CA LEU A 49 4.39 -19.60 2.09
C LEU A 49 4.91 -20.49 3.22
N GLU A 50 4.08 -21.46 3.61
CA GLU A 50 4.52 -22.53 4.50
C GLU A 50 5.75 -23.25 3.92
N GLY A 51 6.76 -23.48 4.77
CA GLY A 51 8.05 -24.02 4.34
C GLY A 51 9.09 -22.97 3.95
N GLY A 52 8.78 -21.67 4.07
CA GLY A 52 9.75 -20.58 3.89
C GLY A 52 10.05 -20.24 2.43
N VAL A 53 9.10 -20.55 1.53
CA VAL A 53 9.18 -20.18 0.11
C VAL A 53 8.47 -18.84 -0.07
N ASP A 54 9.22 -17.83 -0.48
CA ASP A 54 8.65 -16.53 -0.85
C ASP A 54 8.13 -16.56 -2.29
N VAL A 55 6.97 -15.96 -2.51
CA VAL A 55 6.31 -15.81 -3.80
C VAL A 55 5.99 -14.35 -4.05
N LEU A 56 6.33 -13.88 -5.24
CA LEU A 56 5.99 -12.55 -5.72
C LEU A 56 4.78 -12.65 -6.66
N TYR A 57 3.80 -11.80 -6.43
CA TYR A 57 2.78 -11.45 -7.41
C TYR A 57 3.04 -10.02 -7.89
N ALA A 58 3.26 -9.82 -9.18
CA ALA A 58 3.45 -8.51 -9.80
C ALA A 58 2.30 -8.19 -10.76
N GLU A 59 1.70 -7.01 -10.60
CA GLU A 59 0.68 -6.52 -11.53
C GLU A 59 1.33 -5.98 -12.81
N THR A 60 0.70 -6.28 -13.95
CA THR A 60 1.01 -5.64 -15.23
C THR A 60 -0.26 -5.06 -15.83
N ALA A 61 -0.14 -4.31 -16.93
CA ALA A 61 -1.28 -3.69 -17.60
C ALA A 61 -2.32 -4.69 -18.12
N VAL A 62 -1.94 -5.95 -18.39
CA VAL A 62 -2.82 -6.95 -19.02
C VAL A 62 -3.18 -8.10 -18.07
N ARG A 63 -2.22 -8.55 -17.23
CA ARG A 63 -2.40 -9.65 -16.28
C ARG A 63 -1.37 -9.62 -15.16
N GLY A 64 -1.63 -10.32 -14.06
CA GLY A 64 -0.62 -10.56 -13.04
C GLY A 64 0.39 -11.63 -13.45
N ILE A 65 1.57 -11.57 -12.85
CA ILE A 65 2.61 -12.60 -12.90
C ILE A 65 2.85 -13.10 -11.48
N THR A 66 2.71 -14.40 -11.25
CA THR A 66 3.05 -15.05 -9.99
C THR A 66 4.33 -15.86 -10.20
N THR A 67 5.36 -15.60 -9.40
CA THR A 67 6.68 -16.24 -9.54
C THR A 67 7.28 -16.54 -8.17
N SER A 68 7.96 -17.68 -8.08
CA SER A 68 8.83 -18.04 -6.96
C SER A 68 10.30 -18.06 -7.40
N ASP A 69 10.60 -17.46 -8.56
CA ASP A 69 11.98 -17.28 -9.01
C ASP A 69 12.73 -16.39 -8.00
N ARG A 70 13.95 -16.80 -7.66
CA ARG A 70 14.71 -16.16 -6.57
C ARG A 70 15.09 -14.72 -6.92
N ASP A 71 15.45 -14.46 -8.17
CA ASP A 71 15.92 -13.14 -8.58
C ASP A 71 14.75 -12.16 -8.64
N ASP A 72 13.61 -12.61 -9.18
CA ASP A 72 12.36 -11.84 -9.19
C ASP A 72 11.90 -11.50 -7.76
N VAL A 73 11.88 -12.48 -6.86
CA VAL A 73 11.49 -12.28 -5.45
C VAL A 73 12.44 -11.33 -4.75
N SER A 74 13.75 -11.47 -4.94
CA SER A 74 14.75 -10.56 -4.35
C SER A 74 14.53 -9.12 -4.82
N ALA A 75 14.31 -8.92 -6.12
CA ALA A 75 14.02 -7.59 -6.68
C ALA A 75 12.71 -7.00 -6.10
N GLY A 76 11.68 -7.83 -5.89
CA GLY A 76 10.45 -7.43 -5.22
C GLY A 76 10.68 -6.96 -3.78
N ILE A 77 11.45 -7.70 -2.99
CA ILE A 77 11.79 -7.36 -1.60
C ILE A 77 12.59 -6.05 -1.55
N GLU A 78 13.62 -5.90 -2.39
CA GLU A 78 14.41 -4.67 -2.46
C GLU A 78 13.53 -3.46 -2.77
N ARG A 79 12.58 -3.63 -3.71
CA ARG A 79 11.64 -2.58 -4.05
C ARG A 79 10.66 -2.27 -2.92
N PHE A 80 10.18 -3.29 -2.20
CA PHE A 80 9.33 -3.11 -1.04
C PHE A 80 10.04 -2.29 0.04
N GLU A 81 11.29 -2.60 0.36
CA GLU A 81 12.07 -1.87 1.36
C GLU A 81 12.38 -0.42 0.92
N ALA A 82 12.65 -0.19 -0.37
CA ALA A 82 12.80 1.16 -0.92
C ALA A 82 11.52 1.98 -0.72
N ILE A 83 10.36 1.42 -1.10
CA ILE A 83 9.05 2.06 -0.91
C ILE A 83 8.80 2.36 0.57
N ARG A 84 9.08 1.38 1.44
CA ARG A 84 8.87 1.50 2.88
C ARG A 84 9.72 2.60 3.51
N THR A 85 10.93 2.82 2.99
CA THR A 85 11.84 3.89 3.45
C THR A 85 11.30 5.28 3.12
N GLU A 86 10.62 5.44 1.99
CA GLU A 86 9.98 6.69 1.56
C GLU A 86 8.61 6.91 2.23
N ALA A 87 7.97 5.85 2.71
CA ALA A 87 6.64 5.91 3.31
C ALA A 87 6.67 6.50 4.73
N LEU A 88 5.59 7.18 5.10
CA LEU A 88 5.44 7.68 6.46
C LEU A 88 5.38 6.52 7.48
N PRO A 89 5.91 6.73 8.69
CA PRO A 89 5.68 5.81 9.82
C PRO A 89 4.17 5.62 10.08
N LEU A 90 3.81 4.53 10.78
CA LEU A 90 2.41 4.15 11.02
C LEU A 90 1.59 5.30 11.61
N ASN A 91 2.01 5.86 12.73
CA ASN A 91 1.28 6.93 13.42
C ASN A 91 1.07 8.18 12.53
N MET A 92 2.09 8.57 11.76
CA MET A 92 1.98 9.69 10.81
C MET A 92 1.04 9.36 9.65
N SER A 93 1.07 8.11 9.16
CA SER A 93 0.17 7.65 8.11
C SER A 93 -1.28 7.71 8.55
N LEU A 94 -1.59 7.26 9.78
CA LEU A 94 -2.94 7.36 10.35
C LEU A 94 -3.40 8.81 10.47
N GLY A 95 -2.53 9.70 10.97
CA GLY A 95 -2.85 11.12 11.06
C GLY A 95 -3.12 11.78 9.71
N VAL A 96 -2.41 11.38 8.64
CA VAL A 96 -2.69 11.87 7.28
C VAL A 96 -4.03 11.35 6.74
N ILE A 97 -4.39 10.09 7.05
CA ILE A 97 -5.68 9.51 6.66
C ILE A 97 -6.83 10.21 7.39
N GLU A 98 -6.72 10.41 8.70
CA GLU A 98 -7.70 11.12 9.53
C GLU A 98 -7.89 12.56 9.04
N LYS A 99 -6.79 13.29 8.82
CA LYS A 99 -6.83 14.64 8.27
C LYS A 99 -7.54 14.71 6.91
N ALA A 100 -7.24 13.77 6.01
CA ALA A 100 -7.91 13.72 4.70
C ALA A 100 -9.42 13.46 4.86
N MET A 101 -9.81 12.57 5.77
CA MET A 101 -11.21 12.28 6.06
C MET A 101 -11.95 13.51 6.58
N GLU A 102 -11.36 14.25 7.53
CA GLU A 102 -12.01 15.39 8.18
C GLU A 102 -12.05 16.63 7.29
N GLU A 103 -10.93 16.98 6.65
CA GLU A 103 -10.77 18.25 5.94
C GLU A 103 -11.17 18.19 4.46
N LYS A 104 -10.99 17.04 3.79
CA LYS A 104 -11.25 16.93 2.35
C LYS A 104 -12.61 16.32 2.02
N TRP A 105 -13.07 15.37 2.82
CA TRP A 105 -14.27 14.57 2.56
C TRP A 105 -15.41 14.86 3.55
N THR A 106 -15.56 16.13 3.93
CA THR A 106 -16.69 16.68 4.69
C THR A 106 -17.92 16.94 3.82
#